data_AF-A0A183IIM7-F1
#
_entry.id   AF-A0A183IIM7-F1
#
_cell.length_a   1.000
_cell.length_b   1.000
_cell.length_c   1.000
_cell.angle_alpha   90.00
_cell.angle_beta   90.00
_cell.angle_gamma   90.00
#
_symmetry.space_group_name_H-M   'P 1'
#
loop_
_entity.id
_entity.type
_entity.pdbx_description
1 polymer ?
#
loop_
_entity_poly.entity_id
_entity_poly.type
_entity_poly.pdbx_seq_one_letter_code
_entity_poly.pdbx_strand_id
1 'polypeptide(L)'
;MVGVLIALVFLLLTWSNCGTTRNKIVSTLSDDIFDLDNLYQIIALFYIFFSGLKNVYTFNPALRADKSRTREHLSEFTMLEVEMAFVENLQILLSHDELRKLLKSQKFHAISYDDALKVAGVFTSKRLGKNEEKAICSHFGNAPVFVTHFPSDQKPFYMKTSEDGRKCLCFDLLLPEVGEVCGGSLRECNGDILRERYLDLRKYGHPQLGGFGLGFERLLQFLLGIRNIRDCTYFPRSYQHCFG
;
A
#
# COMPACT_ATOMS: atom_id res chain seq x y z
N MET A 1 12.43 28.88 -0.68
CA MET A 1 11.05 29.17 -0.20
C MET A 1 9.98 29.05 -1.29
N VAL A 2 10.22 29.50 -2.53
CA VAL A 2 9.24 29.40 -3.63
C VAL A 2 8.96 27.95 -4.08
N GLY A 3 9.95 27.04 -4.00
CA GLY A 3 9.78 25.62 -4.35
C GLY A 3 8.90 24.80 -3.40
N VAL A 4 8.77 25.22 -2.13
CA VAL A 4 7.94 24.52 -1.13
C VAL A 4 6.46 24.83 -1.33
N LEU A 5 6.13 26.05 -1.78
CA LEU A 5 4.76 26.47 -2.06
C LEU A 5 4.21 25.81 -3.33
N ILE A 6 5.07 25.59 -4.33
CA ILE A 6 4.72 24.84 -5.54
C ILE A 6 4.38 23.39 -5.17
N ALA A 7 5.20 22.71 -4.35
CA ALA A 7 4.90 21.34 -3.92
C ALA A 7 3.56 21.20 -3.15
N LEU A 8 3.19 22.20 -2.33
CA LEU A 8 1.94 22.23 -1.57
C LEU A 8 0.70 22.52 -2.43
N VAL A 9 0.81 23.40 -3.44
CA VAL A 9 -0.28 23.67 -4.40
C VAL A 9 -0.45 22.53 -5.39
N PHE A 10 0.64 21.84 -5.77
CA PHE A 10 0.59 20.65 -6.60
C PHE A 10 0.01 19.43 -5.86
N LEU A 11 0.22 19.32 -4.54
CA LEU A 11 -0.36 18.26 -3.69
C LEU A 11 -1.89 18.16 -3.76
N LEU A 12 -2.58 19.29 -3.99
CA LEU A 12 -4.03 19.38 -4.12
C LEU A 12 -4.53 19.06 -5.54
N LEU A 13 -3.68 19.23 -6.56
CA LEU A 13 -4.05 19.08 -7.96
C LEU A 13 -3.74 17.70 -8.53
N THR A 14 -2.84 16.96 -7.90
CA THR A 14 -2.46 15.61 -8.32
C THR A 14 -3.01 14.58 -7.35
N TRP A 15 -4.15 13.99 -7.70
CA TRP A 15 -4.73 12.89 -6.94
C TRP A 15 -3.84 11.65 -7.10
N SER A 16 -3.47 11.02 -5.97
CA SER A 16 -2.59 9.84 -6.00
C SER A 16 -3.35 8.63 -6.56
N ASN A 17 -2.94 8.16 -7.74
CA ASN A 17 -3.31 6.82 -8.21
C ASN A 17 -2.46 5.82 -7.42
N CYS A 18 -3.06 5.08 -6.49
CA CYS A 18 -2.34 4.16 -5.61
C CYS A 18 -2.60 2.69 -5.98
N GLY A 19 -1.53 1.97 -6.32
CA GLY A 19 -1.49 0.51 -6.53
C GLY A 19 -1.48 0.06 -7.99
N THR A 20 -1.31 -1.26 -8.21
CA THR A 20 -1.31 -1.95 -9.52
C THR A 20 -2.69 -1.96 -10.21
N THR A 21 -3.44 -0.86 -10.12
CA THR A 21 -4.78 -0.77 -10.69
C THR A 21 -4.65 -0.57 -12.20
N ARG A 22 -5.28 -1.46 -12.99
CA ARG A 22 -5.20 -1.45 -14.46
C ARG A 22 -5.96 -0.27 -15.08
N ASN A 23 -6.86 0.34 -14.33
CA ASN A 23 -7.75 1.40 -14.79
C ASN A 23 -7.46 2.67 -13.98
N LYS A 24 -7.13 3.75 -14.69
CA LYS A 24 -6.84 5.07 -14.13
C LYS A 24 -8.04 6.00 -14.32
N ILE A 25 -8.26 6.91 -13.36
CA ILE A 25 -9.14 8.05 -13.59
C ILE A 25 -8.30 9.12 -14.28
N VAL A 26 -8.57 9.37 -15.56
CA VAL A 26 -7.86 10.39 -16.34
C VAL A 26 -8.68 11.68 -16.28
N SER A 27 -8.11 12.76 -15.75
CA SER A 27 -8.69 14.10 -15.87
C SER A 27 -8.27 14.71 -17.19
N THR A 28 -9.22 15.26 -17.95
CA THR A 28 -8.99 15.93 -19.25
C THR A 28 -8.26 17.28 -19.16
N LEU A 29 -7.84 17.68 -17.96
CA LEU A 29 -7.00 18.85 -17.73
C LEU A 29 -5.53 18.40 -17.83
N SER A 30 -4.97 18.60 -19.03
CA SER A 30 -3.58 18.36 -19.45
C SER A 30 -3.12 16.90 -19.45
N ASP A 31 -3.24 16.26 -20.61
CA ASP A 31 -2.67 14.93 -20.90
C ASP A 31 -1.12 14.90 -20.81
N ASP A 32 -0.46 16.06 -20.81
CA ASP A 32 1.00 16.16 -20.92
C ASP A 32 1.76 16.34 -19.59
N ILE A 33 1.08 16.62 -18.48
CA ILE A 33 1.80 17.17 -17.32
C ILE A 33 2.18 16.14 -16.25
N PHE A 34 1.40 15.11 -15.89
CA PHE A 34 1.88 14.11 -14.91
C PHE A 34 1.22 12.72 -15.03
N ASP A 35 1.76 11.87 -15.90
CA ASP A 35 1.57 10.40 -15.85
C ASP A 35 2.49 9.80 -14.76
N LEU A 36 2.23 10.16 -13.50
CA LEU A 36 3.00 9.74 -12.33
C LEU A 36 2.16 8.79 -11.47
N ASP A 37 2.15 7.53 -11.88
CA ASP A 37 1.45 6.41 -11.24
C ASP A 37 1.80 6.15 -9.77
N ASN A 38 2.79 6.85 -9.19
CA ASN A 38 3.10 6.82 -7.76
C ASN A 38 3.70 8.16 -7.30
N LEU A 39 2.99 9.26 -7.56
CA LEU A 39 3.43 10.59 -7.16
C LEU A 39 3.68 10.69 -5.64
N TYR A 40 2.89 9.99 -4.81
CA TYR A 40 3.15 9.88 -3.37
C TYR A 40 4.56 9.37 -3.06
N GLN A 41 4.98 8.26 -3.69
CA GLN A 41 6.31 7.73 -3.44
C GLN A 41 7.36 8.77 -3.80
N ILE A 42 7.20 9.46 -4.93
CA ILE A 42 8.12 10.51 -5.36
C ILE A 42 8.17 11.66 -4.34
N ILE A 43 7.02 12.09 -3.79
CA ILE A 43 6.93 13.17 -2.81
C ILE A 43 7.49 12.74 -1.44
N ALA A 44 7.13 11.56 -0.93
CA ALA A 44 7.62 11.06 0.35
C ALA A 44 9.13 10.83 0.29
N LEU A 45 9.63 10.28 -0.82
CA LEU A 45 11.06 10.19 -1.11
C LEU A 45 11.68 11.58 -1.12
N PHE A 46 11.09 12.55 -1.80
CA PHE A 46 11.58 13.93 -1.80
C PHE A 46 11.69 14.51 -0.39
N TYR A 47 10.68 14.34 0.48
CA TYR A 47 10.76 14.81 1.87
C TYR A 47 11.84 14.09 2.69
N ILE A 48 12.00 12.79 2.53
CA ILE A 48 13.05 12.02 3.21
C ILE A 48 14.44 12.48 2.75
N PHE A 49 14.62 12.66 1.45
CA PHE A 49 15.92 13.00 0.86
C PHE A 49 16.30 14.47 1.02
N PHE A 50 15.40 15.39 0.66
CA PHE A 50 15.71 16.82 0.62
C PHE A 50 15.43 17.52 1.94
N SER A 51 14.46 17.04 2.73
CA SER A 51 14.15 17.63 4.04
C SER A 51 14.83 16.90 5.20
N GLY A 52 15.52 15.78 4.93
CA GLY A 52 16.25 15.01 5.94
C GLY A 52 15.35 14.35 7.00
N LEU A 53 14.05 14.24 6.73
CA LEU A 53 13.10 13.66 7.67
C LEU A 53 13.23 12.13 7.63
N LYS A 54 13.53 11.51 8.77
CA LYS A 54 13.70 10.06 8.86
C LYS A 54 12.40 9.30 8.59
N ASN A 55 11.27 9.82 9.07
CA ASN A 55 9.95 9.21 8.95
C ASN A 55 8.99 10.26 8.40
N VAL A 56 8.23 9.90 7.37
CA VAL A 56 7.23 10.77 6.73
C VAL A 56 5.94 9.98 6.61
N TYR A 57 4.81 10.61 6.90
CA TYR A 57 3.50 10.02 6.62
C TYR A 57 2.65 11.00 5.84
N THR A 58 1.73 10.47 5.04
CA THR A 58 0.71 11.25 4.35
C THR A 58 -0.66 10.65 4.61
N PHE A 59 -1.66 11.51 4.70
CA PHE A 59 -3.05 11.12 4.91
C PHE A 59 -3.90 11.81 3.86
N ASN A 60 -4.11 11.12 2.74
CA ASN A 60 -4.64 11.74 1.53
C ASN A 60 -5.76 10.89 0.92
N PRO A 61 -6.70 11.52 0.20
CA PRO A 61 -7.62 10.78 -0.65
C PRO A 61 -6.85 10.10 -1.79
N ALA A 62 -7.24 8.87 -2.06
CA ALA A 62 -6.74 8.04 -3.15
C ALA A 62 -7.90 7.61 -4.04
N LEU A 63 -7.63 7.53 -5.33
CA LEU A 63 -8.62 7.16 -6.34
C LEU A 63 -8.29 5.83 -6.98
N ARG A 64 -9.35 5.10 -7.35
CA ARG A 64 -9.25 3.82 -8.05
C ARG A 64 -10.41 3.66 -9.03
N ALA A 65 -10.07 3.43 -10.30
CA ALA A 65 -11.06 3.25 -11.37
C ALA A 65 -11.44 1.78 -11.61
N ASP A 66 -11.52 0.98 -10.56
CA ASP A 66 -11.90 -0.42 -10.68
C ASP A 66 -13.40 -0.54 -10.95
N LYS A 67 -13.77 -1.39 -11.93
CA LYS A 67 -15.16 -1.73 -12.23
C LYS A 67 -15.73 -2.73 -11.20
N SER A 68 -15.57 -2.41 -9.92
CA SER A 68 -15.93 -3.27 -8.79
C SER A 68 -17.03 -2.62 -7.95
N ARG A 69 -18.03 -3.43 -7.57
CA ARG A 69 -19.17 -3.00 -6.72
C ARG A 69 -19.27 -3.78 -5.41
N THR A 70 -18.18 -4.37 -4.92
CA THR A 70 -18.24 -5.17 -3.68
C THR A 70 -18.45 -4.31 -2.44
N ARG A 71 -18.59 -4.95 -1.27
CA ARG A 71 -18.72 -4.30 0.05
C ARG A 71 -17.38 -3.81 0.62
N GLU A 72 -16.31 -3.90 -0.17
CA GLU A 72 -14.92 -3.65 0.25
C GLU A 72 -14.20 -2.67 -0.66
N HIS A 73 -14.80 -2.30 -1.80
CA HIS A 73 -14.19 -1.39 -2.77
C HIS A 73 -14.95 -0.07 -2.81
N LEU A 74 -14.19 1.02 -2.72
CA LEU A 74 -14.60 2.37 -3.03
C LEU A 74 -13.75 2.88 -4.20
N SER A 75 -14.30 3.82 -4.96
CA SER A 75 -13.56 4.54 -6.01
C SER A 75 -12.77 5.71 -5.45
N GLU A 76 -13.19 6.24 -4.30
CA GLU A 76 -12.51 7.28 -3.52
C GLU A 76 -12.45 6.81 -2.07
N PHE A 77 -11.25 6.80 -1.50
CA PHE A 77 -10.98 6.34 -0.14
C PHE A 77 -9.76 7.06 0.40
N THR A 78 -9.56 7.01 1.71
CA THR A 78 -8.44 7.68 2.37
C THR A 78 -7.32 6.70 2.66
N MET A 79 -6.11 7.06 2.26
CA MET A 79 -4.90 6.26 2.50
C MET A 79 -4.02 6.96 3.53
N LEU A 80 -3.62 6.21 4.56
CA LEU A 80 -2.49 6.57 5.41
C LEU A 80 -1.25 5.88 4.85
N GLU A 81 -0.33 6.64 4.30
CA GLU A 81 0.89 6.09 3.70
C GLU A 81 2.11 6.56 4.47
N VAL A 82 2.86 5.61 5.04
CA VAL A 82 4.04 5.85 5.86
C VAL A 82 5.29 5.42 5.10
N GLU A 83 6.30 6.28 5.09
CA GLU A 83 7.64 5.99 4.60
C GLU A 83 8.69 6.25 5.67
N MET A 84 9.69 5.39 5.69
CA MET A 84 10.75 5.41 6.68
C MET A 84 12.11 5.17 6.04
N ALA A 85 13.10 5.93 6.52
CA ALA A 85 14.49 5.76 6.17
C ALA A 85 15.22 4.79 7.11
N PHE A 86 16.27 4.16 6.60
CA PHE A 86 17.11 3.18 7.30
C PHE A 86 16.36 1.91 7.73
N VAL A 87 15.47 1.43 6.86
CA VAL A 87 14.71 0.20 7.07
C VAL A 87 15.42 -0.96 6.38
N GLU A 88 16.40 -1.57 7.05
CA GLU A 88 17.27 -2.57 6.42
C GLU A 88 16.57 -3.89 6.06
N ASN A 89 15.53 -4.25 6.80
CA ASN A 89 14.84 -5.52 6.65
C ASN A 89 13.31 -5.37 6.80
N LEU A 90 12.59 -6.37 6.30
CA LEU A 90 11.13 -6.40 6.38
C LEU A 90 10.63 -6.48 7.83
N GLN A 91 11.41 -7.09 8.73
CA GLN A 91 11.02 -7.27 10.13
C GLN A 91 10.83 -5.94 10.85
N ILE A 92 11.63 -4.91 10.54
CA ILE A 92 11.45 -3.56 11.10
C ILE A 92 10.06 -3.00 10.79
N LEU A 93 9.54 -3.25 9.57
CA LEU A 93 8.18 -2.83 9.20
C LEU A 93 7.11 -3.67 9.91
N LEU A 94 7.32 -4.99 10.03
CA LEU A 94 6.39 -5.91 10.70
C LEU A 94 6.34 -5.70 12.21
N SER A 95 7.45 -5.27 12.81
CA SER A 95 7.57 -4.98 14.22
C SER A 95 7.16 -3.55 14.56
N HIS A 96 6.75 -2.75 13.58
CA HIS A 96 6.47 -1.34 13.81
C HIS A 96 5.35 -1.18 14.84
N ASP A 97 5.72 -0.62 16.00
CA ASP A 97 4.87 -0.57 17.19
C ASP A 97 3.52 0.11 16.92
N GLU A 98 3.48 1.12 16.06
CA GLU A 98 2.24 1.85 15.76
C GLU A 98 1.15 0.97 15.13
N LEU A 99 1.51 0.04 14.22
CA LEU A 99 0.52 -0.91 13.67
C LEU A 99 0.00 -1.86 14.75
N ARG A 100 0.86 -2.26 15.68
CA ARG A 100 0.50 -3.16 16.79
C ARG A 100 -0.32 -2.48 17.87
N LYS A 101 -0.03 -1.21 18.18
CA LYS A 101 -0.79 -0.38 19.12
C LYS A 101 -2.20 -0.11 18.60
N LEU A 102 -2.34 0.16 17.31
CA LEU A 102 -3.62 0.44 16.66
C LEU A 102 -4.65 -0.69 16.84
N LEU A 103 -4.20 -1.94 16.82
CA LEU A 103 -5.04 -3.14 16.94
C LEU A 103 -5.07 -3.74 18.36
N LYS A 104 -4.88 -2.89 19.38
CA LYS A 104 -5.12 -3.18 20.80
C LYS A 104 -4.60 -4.57 21.25
N SER A 105 -3.30 -4.84 21.06
CA SER A 105 -2.60 -6.00 21.62
C SER A 105 -3.04 -7.39 21.15
N GLN A 106 -3.77 -7.51 20.03
CA GLN A 106 -3.93 -8.81 19.38
C GLN A 106 -2.56 -9.37 18.96
N LYS A 107 -2.38 -10.68 19.10
CA LYS A 107 -1.17 -11.34 18.63
C LYS A 107 -1.18 -11.34 17.10
N PHE A 108 -0.22 -10.65 16.50
CA PHE A 108 -0.01 -10.69 15.07
C PHE A 108 0.78 -11.95 14.71
N HIS A 109 0.33 -12.62 13.66
CA HIS A 109 1.03 -13.73 13.05
C HIS A 109 1.70 -13.28 11.76
N ALA A 110 2.79 -13.95 11.38
CA ALA A 110 3.44 -13.72 10.09
C ALA A 110 3.66 -15.07 9.41
N ILE A 111 3.37 -15.13 8.12
CA ILE A 111 3.50 -16.33 7.28
C ILE A 111 4.11 -15.94 5.92
N SER A 112 4.89 -16.84 5.33
CA SER A 112 5.38 -16.66 3.96
C SER A 112 4.25 -16.92 2.96
N TYR A 113 4.30 -16.33 1.77
CA TYR A 113 3.31 -16.55 0.72
C TYR A 113 3.17 -18.04 0.37
N ASP A 114 4.29 -18.75 0.27
CA ASP A 114 4.30 -20.18 -0.07
C ASP A 114 3.62 -21.04 1.00
N ASP A 115 3.80 -20.68 2.28
CA ASP A 115 3.14 -21.37 3.38
C ASP A 115 1.67 -20.95 3.50
N ALA A 116 1.34 -19.70 3.20
CA ALA A 116 -0.03 -19.22 3.12
C ALA A 116 -0.84 -19.98 2.06
N LEU A 117 -0.23 -20.28 0.90
CA LEU A 117 -0.82 -21.12 -0.13
C LEU A 117 -1.14 -22.54 0.38
N LYS A 118 -0.21 -23.15 1.13
CA LYS A 118 -0.43 -24.47 1.75
C LYS A 118 -1.59 -24.43 2.74
N VAL A 119 -1.66 -23.41 3.59
CA VAL A 119 -2.74 -23.22 4.56
C VAL A 119 -4.09 -23.00 3.86
N ALA A 120 -4.10 -22.25 2.76
CA ALA A 120 -5.30 -22.04 1.96
C ALA A 120 -5.71 -23.27 1.11
N GLY A 121 -4.87 -24.31 1.04
CA GLY A 121 -5.13 -25.50 0.23
C GLY A 121 -4.99 -25.29 -1.28
N VAL A 122 -4.21 -24.28 -1.70
CA VAL A 122 -4.02 -23.90 -3.12
C VAL A 122 -2.55 -24.08 -3.51
N PHE A 123 -2.29 -24.68 -4.68
CA PHE A 123 -0.91 -24.94 -5.13
C PHE A 123 -0.28 -23.75 -5.84
N THR A 124 -1.07 -22.99 -6.62
CA THR A 124 -0.64 -21.76 -7.28
C THR A 124 -1.80 -20.79 -7.36
N SER A 125 -1.61 -19.56 -6.91
CA SER A 125 -2.54 -18.47 -7.19
C SER A 125 -1.78 -17.25 -7.68
N LYS A 126 -2.39 -16.55 -8.65
CA LYS A 126 -1.86 -15.28 -9.19
C LYS A 126 -2.09 -14.12 -8.21
N ARG A 127 -3.06 -14.28 -7.30
CA ARG A 127 -3.42 -13.37 -6.22
C ARG A 127 -4.23 -14.18 -5.21
N LEU A 128 -4.09 -13.86 -3.92
CA LEU A 128 -4.98 -14.40 -2.89
C LEU A 128 -6.38 -13.84 -3.09
N GLY A 129 -7.34 -14.73 -3.28
CA GLY A 129 -8.76 -14.42 -3.26
C GLY A 129 -9.28 -14.29 -1.82
N LYS A 130 -10.46 -13.69 -1.68
CA LYS A 130 -11.08 -13.44 -0.37
C LYS A 130 -11.28 -14.71 0.47
N ASN A 131 -11.62 -15.83 -0.17
CA ASN A 131 -11.81 -17.10 0.53
C ASN A 131 -10.50 -17.63 1.11
N GLU A 132 -9.39 -17.44 0.38
CA GLU A 132 -8.05 -17.83 0.82
C GLU A 132 -7.57 -16.93 1.96
N GLU A 133 -7.75 -15.60 1.83
CA GLU A 133 -7.44 -14.65 2.90
C GLU A 133 -8.19 -15.00 4.21
N LYS A 134 -9.47 -15.35 4.09
CA LYS A 134 -10.30 -15.77 5.23
C LYS A 134 -9.80 -17.08 5.83
N ALA A 135 -9.47 -18.08 5.00
CA ALA A 135 -8.94 -19.36 5.46
C ALA A 135 -7.63 -19.19 6.24
N ILE A 136 -6.72 -18.33 5.76
CA ILE A 136 -5.47 -18.00 6.43
C ILE A 136 -5.74 -17.37 7.80
N CYS A 137 -6.62 -16.36 7.89
CA CYS A 137 -6.96 -15.74 9.17
C CYS A 137 -7.60 -16.74 10.14
N SER A 138 -8.48 -17.62 9.65
CA SER A 138 -9.14 -18.64 10.48
C SER A 138 -8.18 -19.71 11.00
N HIS A 139 -7.14 -20.07 10.24
CA HIS A 139 -6.08 -20.97 10.70
C HIS A 139 -5.34 -20.43 11.93
N PHE A 140 -5.13 -19.11 12.00
CA PHE A 140 -4.51 -18.44 13.14
C PHE A 140 -5.51 -17.99 14.21
N GLY A 141 -6.70 -18.61 14.29
CA GLY A 141 -7.69 -18.31 15.33
C GLY A 141 -8.42 -16.97 15.14
N ASN A 142 -8.64 -16.56 13.88
CA ASN A 142 -9.22 -15.26 13.52
C ASN A 142 -8.43 -14.09 14.11
N ALA A 143 -7.10 -14.14 13.99
CA ALA A 143 -6.19 -13.07 14.37
C ALA A 143 -5.63 -12.32 13.13
N PRO A 144 -5.07 -11.12 13.29
CA PRO A 144 -4.35 -10.41 12.22
C PRO A 144 -3.13 -11.18 11.74
N VAL A 145 -2.98 -11.32 10.42
CA VAL A 145 -1.89 -12.09 9.80
C VAL A 145 -1.17 -11.26 8.75
N PHE A 146 0.15 -11.16 8.87
CA PHE A 146 1.02 -10.65 7.82
C PHE A 146 1.39 -11.78 6.86
N VAL A 147 1.03 -11.65 5.59
CA VAL A 147 1.54 -12.50 4.52
C VAL A 147 2.74 -11.80 3.90
N THR A 148 3.86 -12.49 3.79
CA THR A 148 5.15 -11.90 3.37
C THR A 148 5.75 -12.63 2.18
N HIS A 149 6.72 -12.01 1.49
CA HIS A 149 7.51 -12.65 0.43
C HIS A 149 6.69 -13.13 -0.77
N PHE A 150 5.89 -12.23 -1.34
CA PHE A 150 5.13 -12.52 -2.56
C PHE A 150 6.07 -12.70 -3.77
N PRO A 151 5.64 -13.44 -4.81
CA PRO A 151 6.38 -13.54 -6.07
C PRO A 151 6.59 -12.17 -6.71
N SER A 152 7.78 -11.92 -7.26
CA SER A 152 8.14 -10.61 -7.83
C SER A 152 7.26 -10.20 -9.01
N ASP A 153 6.84 -11.17 -9.84
CA ASP A 153 5.96 -10.92 -11.01
C ASP A 153 4.57 -10.37 -10.65
N GLN A 154 4.12 -10.55 -9.41
CA GLN A 154 2.79 -10.12 -8.95
C GLN A 154 2.80 -8.73 -8.33
N LYS A 155 3.98 -8.20 -8.00
CA LYS A 155 4.15 -6.97 -7.24
C LYS A 155 4.80 -5.86 -8.09
N PRO A 156 4.62 -4.59 -7.72
CA PRO A 156 5.18 -3.46 -8.47
C PRO A 156 6.71 -3.45 -8.50
N PHE A 157 7.25 -2.89 -9.59
CA PHE A 157 8.69 -2.80 -9.87
C PHE A 157 9.52 -2.02 -8.82
N TYR A 158 8.88 -1.18 -7.99
CA TYR A 158 9.57 -0.38 -6.97
C TYR A 158 9.84 -1.17 -5.67
N MET A 159 9.33 -2.39 -5.54
CA MET A 159 9.53 -3.23 -4.38
C MET A 159 10.87 -3.95 -4.47
N LYS A 160 11.68 -3.90 -3.40
CA LYS A 160 12.96 -4.59 -3.34
C LYS A 160 12.78 -6.09 -3.48
N THR A 161 13.55 -6.72 -4.35
CA THR A 161 13.55 -8.17 -4.50
C THR A 161 14.53 -8.83 -3.52
N SER A 162 14.27 -10.10 -3.20
CA SER A 162 15.24 -10.97 -2.54
C SER A 162 16.45 -11.19 -3.44
N GLU A 163 17.56 -11.67 -2.88
CA GLU A 163 18.82 -11.93 -3.60
C GLU A 163 18.63 -12.88 -4.79
N ASP A 164 17.70 -13.84 -4.68
CA ASP A 164 17.33 -14.76 -5.76
C ASP A 164 16.49 -14.13 -6.88
N GLY A 165 16.02 -12.89 -6.71
CA GLY A 165 15.16 -12.16 -7.65
C GLY A 165 13.72 -12.69 -7.78
N ARG A 166 13.40 -13.86 -7.19
CA ARG A 166 12.10 -14.54 -7.33
C ARG A 166 10.98 -13.97 -6.46
N LYS A 167 11.33 -13.36 -5.33
CA LYS A 167 10.37 -12.88 -4.32
C LYS A 167 10.62 -11.41 -4.01
N CYS A 168 9.56 -10.68 -3.69
CA CYS A 168 9.63 -9.31 -3.19
C CYS A 168 9.64 -9.27 -1.66
N LEU A 169 10.45 -8.37 -1.09
CA LEU A 169 10.48 -8.07 0.34
C LEU A 169 9.30 -7.15 0.68
N CYS A 170 8.10 -7.72 0.63
CA CYS A 170 6.83 -7.05 0.90
C CYS A 170 5.98 -7.85 1.88
N PHE A 171 4.98 -7.18 2.43
CA PHE A 171 3.95 -7.78 3.25
C PHE A 171 2.58 -7.19 2.94
N ASP A 172 1.55 -8.02 3.11
CA ASP A 172 0.16 -7.60 3.14
C ASP A 172 -0.40 -8.00 4.52
N LEU A 173 -1.05 -7.08 5.22
CA LEU A 173 -1.72 -7.33 6.50
C LEU A 173 -3.18 -7.70 6.24
N LEU A 174 -3.52 -8.93 6.56
CA LEU A 174 -4.88 -9.44 6.52
C LEU A 174 -5.53 -9.29 7.89
N LEU A 175 -6.70 -8.66 7.92
CA LEU A 175 -7.57 -8.64 9.10
C LEU A 175 -8.71 -9.64 8.93
N PRO A 176 -9.12 -10.33 10.01
CA PRO A 176 -10.28 -11.22 10.00
C PRO A 176 -11.53 -10.52 9.46
N GLU A 177 -12.33 -11.23 8.67
CA GLU A 177 -13.57 -10.77 8.01
C GLU A 177 -13.43 -9.63 6.98
N VAL A 178 -12.42 -8.75 7.11
CA VAL A 178 -12.18 -7.61 6.22
C VAL A 178 -11.23 -7.96 5.07
N GLY A 179 -10.20 -8.78 5.30
CA GLY A 179 -9.15 -9.10 4.32
C GLY A 179 -7.98 -8.11 4.36
N GLU A 180 -7.32 -7.87 3.23
CA GLU A 180 -6.15 -6.98 3.11
C GLU A 180 -6.43 -5.52 3.58
N VAL A 181 -5.83 -5.04 4.66
CA VAL A 181 -6.01 -3.65 5.14
C VAL A 181 -4.77 -2.78 4.96
N CYS A 182 -3.59 -3.38 5.01
CA CYS A 182 -2.31 -2.69 4.84
C CYS A 182 -1.42 -3.44 3.86
N GLY A 183 -0.73 -2.72 2.97
CA GLY A 183 0.28 -3.29 2.08
C GLY A 183 1.57 -2.50 2.18
N GLY A 184 2.69 -3.19 2.39
CA GLY A 184 3.99 -2.57 2.61
C GLY A 184 5.14 -3.31 1.98
N SER A 185 6.26 -2.62 1.78
CA SER A 185 7.45 -3.20 1.18
C SER A 185 8.70 -2.39 1.48
N LEU A 186 9.85 -3.06 1.43
CA LEU A 186 11.12 -2.38 1.19
C LEU A 186 11.17 -1.83 -0.22
N ARG A 187 11.80 -0.67 -0.38
CA ARG A 187 11.95 -0.01 -1.68
C ARG A 187 13.24 -0.43 -2.35
N GLU A 188 13.16 -0.64 -3.65
CA GLU A 188 14.37 -0.87 -4.44
C GLU A 188 15.25 0.38 -4.41
N CYS A 189 16.52 0.15 -4.14
CA CYS A 189 17.55 1.15 -3.96
C CYS A 189 18.40 1.25 -5.22
N ASN A 190 18.64 0.12 -5.90
CA ASN A 190 19.43 0.12 -7.13
C ASN A 190 18.71 0.93 -8.22
N GLY A 191 19.37 1.99 -8.69
CA GLY A 191 18.90 2.80 -9.80
C GLY A 191 18.74 1.97 -11.06
N ASP A 192 19.66 1.06 -11.38
CA ASP A 192 19.66 0.31 -12.64
C ASP A 192 18.41 -0.57 -12.84
N ILE A 193 17.80 -1.01 -11.73
CA ILE A 193 16.56 -1.81 -11.73
C ILE A 193 15.33 -0.91 -11.88
N LEU A 194 15.42 0.32 -11.41
CA LEU A 194 14.34 1.30 -11.43
C LEU A 194 14.25 1.98 -12.80
N ARG A 195 13.03 2.33 -13.21
CA ARG A 195 12.82 3.07 -14.47
C ARG A 195 13.45 4.46 -14.40
N GLU A 196 13.73 5.01 -15.57
CA GLU A 196 14.43 6.29 -15.79
C GLU A 196 13.96 7.44 -14.89
N ARG A 197 12.65 7.56 -14.65
CA ARG A 197 12.03 8.62 -13.83
C ARG A 197 12.32 8.53 -12.33
N TYR A 198 12.81 7.40 -11.82
CA TYR A 198 13.17 7.21 -10.40
C TYR A 198 14.68 7.29 -10.16
N LEU A 199 15.49 7.29 -11.22
CA LEU A 199 16.95 7.31 -11.16
C LEU A 199 17.48 8.54 -10.43
N ASP A 200 16.89 9.71 -10.70
CA ASP A 200 17.34 10.97 -10.11
C ASP A 200 17.29 10.97 -8.58
N LEU A 201 16.30 10.27 -8.01
CA LEU A 201 16.16 10.11 -6.56
C LEU A 201 17.22 9.16 -5.97
N ARG A 202 17.87 8.32 -6.79
CA ARG A 202 18.85 7.31 -6.34
C ARG A 202 20.30 7.70 -6.66
N LYS A 203 20.53 8.74 -7.47
CA LYS A 203 21.86 9.22 -7.88
C LYS A 203 22.79 9.63 -6.73
N TYR A 204 22.24 10.10 -5.59
CA TYR A 204 23.03 10.75 -4.53
C TYR A 204 23.04 10.00 -3.20
N GLY A 205 23.40 8.70 -3.20
CA GLY A 205 23.59 7.92 -1.97
C GLY A 205 22.31 7.80 -1.13
N HIS A 206 21.56 6.73 -1.34
CA HIS A 206 20.24 6.57 -0.73
C HIS A 206 20.30 5.53 0.42
N PRO A 207 19.76 5.82 1.61
CA PRO A 207 19.59 4.80 2.64
C PRO A 207 18.52 3.81 2.20
N GLN A 208 18.56 2.60 2.76
CA GLN A 208 17.49 1.63 2.52
C GLN A 208 16.16 2.18 3.06
N LEU A 209 15.14 2.22 2.20
CA LEU A 209 13.81 2.73 2.55
C LEU A 209 12.79 1.60 2.64
N GLY A 210 11.74 1.84 3.41
CA GLY A 210 10.62 0.94 3.55
C GLY A 210 9.39 1.68 4.06
N GLY A 211 8.24 1.27 3.56
CA GLY A 211 6.98 1.93 3.87
C GLY A 211 5.77 1.04 3.66
N PHE A 212 4.62 1.53 4.10
CA PHE A 212 3.35 0.84 3.99
C PHE A 212 2.19 1.82 3.79
N GLY A 213 1.17 1.36 3.07
CA GLY A 213 -0.10 2.06 2.90
C GLY A 213 -1.21 1.32 3.63
N LEU A 214 -1.97 2.05 4.43
CA LEU A 214 -3.10 1.55 5.20
C LEU A 214 -4.39 2.19 4.67
N GLY A 215 -5.34 1.36 4.25
CA GLY A 215 -6.67 1.82 3.84
C GLY A 215 -7.49 2.21 5.06
N PHE A 216 -7.73 3.51 5.26
CA PHE A 216 -8.34 4.03 6.48
C PHE A 216 -9.78 3.53 6.66
N GLU A 217 -10.59 3.51 5.61
CA GLU A 217 -11.97 3.03 5.68
C GLU A 217 -12.04 1.53 5.96
N ARG A 218 -11.08 0.72 5.47
CA ARG A 218 -11.01 -0.71 5.81
C ARG A 218 -10.58 -0.94 7.26
N LEU A 219 -9.72 -0.08 7.80
CA LEU A 219 -9.41 -0.08 9.23
C LEU A 219 -10.64 0.26 10.06
N LEU A 220 -11.39 1.31 9.70
CA LEU A 220 -12.64 1.67 10.37
C LEU A 220 -13.67 0.53 10.29
N GLN A 221 -13.77 -0.12 9.13
CA GLN A 221 -14.62 -1.28 8.92
C GLN A 221 -14.35 -2.37 9.94
N PHE A 222 -13.07 -2.67 10.20
CA PHE A 222 -12.65 -3.64 11.21
C PHE A 222 -12.94 -3.17 12.63
N LEU A 223 -12.50 -1.95 12.99
CA LEU A 223 -12.61 -1.43 14.36
C LEU A 223 -14.07 -1.24 14.82
N LEU A 224 -14.96 -0.86 13.90
CA LEU A 224 -16.37 -0.60 14.17
C LEU A 224 -17.26 -1.81 13.88
N GLY A 225 -16.72 -2.90 13.33
CA GLY A 225 -17.49 -4.10 12.96
C GLY A 225 -18.52 -3.85 11.85
N ILE A 226 -18.28 -2.85 10.99
CA ILE A 226 -19.17 -2.48 9.90
C ILE A 226 -19.02 -3.49 8.76
N ARG A 227 -20.14 -3.96 8.18
CA ARG A 227 -20.09 -4.98 7.11
C ARG A 227 -19.84 -4.42 5.72
N ASN A 228 -20.16 -3.14 5.48
CA ASN A 228 -20.05 -2.50 4.18
C ASN A 228 -19.19 -1.25 4.31
N ILE A 229 -18.10 -1.18 3.56
CA ILE A 229 -17.16 -0.05 3.57
C ILE A 229 -17.84 1.30 3.26
N ARG A 230 -18.97 1.26 2.53
CA ARG A 230 -19.76 2.45 2.21
C ARG A 230 -20.33 3.16 3.43
N ASP A 231 -20.56 2.42 4.52
CA ASP A 231 -21.08 2.98 5.76
C ASP A 231 -19.97 3.59 6.64
N CYS A 232 -18.70 3.46 6.22
CA CYS A 232 -17.53 4.05 6.90
C CYS A 232 -17.21 5.46 6.39
N THR A 233 -17.91 5.95 5.36
CA THR A 233 -17.71 7.27 4.76
C THR A 233 -19.04 7.98 4.60
N TYR A 234 -19.02 9.32 4.67
CA TYR A 234 -20.23 10.14 4.55
C TYR A 234 -20.85 10.07 3.15
N PHE A 235 -20.01 10.09 2.11
CA PHE A 235 -20.46 10.12 0.71
C PHE A 235 -19.69 9.08 -0.13
N PRO A 236 -20.04 7.79 -0.03
CA PRO A 236 -19.29 6.73 -0.70
C PRO A 236 -19.35 6.87 -2.22
N ARG A 237 -18.18 6.93 -2.86
CA ARG A 237 -18.05 6.84 -4.31
C ARG A 237 -17.77 5.40 -4.70
N SER A 238 -18.53 4.86 -5.65
CA SER A 238 -18.27 3.53 -6.19
C SER A 238 -18.61 3.47 -7.68
N TYR A 239 -18.24 2.38 -8.35
CA TYR A 239 -18.52 2.23 -9.77
C TYR A 239 -20.00 2.48 -10.09
N GLN A 240 -20.25 3.44 -10.99
CA GLN A 240 -21.58 3.95 -11.40
C GLN A 240 -22.41 4.66 -10.29
N HIS A 241 -21.79 5.08 -9.18
CA HIS A 241 -22.43 5.88 -8.12
C HIS A 241 -21.53 7.04 -7.68
N CYS A 242 -21.94 8.26 -8.03
CA CYS A 242 -21.24 9.50 -7.70
C CYS A 242 -22.14 10.55 -7.01
N PHE A 243 -23.33 10.16 -6.57
CA PHE A 243 -24.25 11.04 -5.85
C PHE A 243 -24.80 10.32 -4.61
N GLY A 244 -24.84 11.05 -3.49
CA GLY A 244 -25.61 10.74 -2.30
C GLY A 244 -26.86 11.60 -2.28
#